data_AF-A0A932L4A6-F1
#
_entry.id   AF-A0A932L4A6-F1
#
_cell.length_a   1.000
_cell.length_b   1.000
_cell.length_c   1.000
_cell.angle_alpha   90.00
_cell.angle_beta   90.00
_cell.angle_gamma   90.00
#
_symmetry.space_group_name_H-M   'P 1'
#
loop_
_entity.id
_entity.type
_entity.pdbx_description
1 polymer ?
#
loop_
_entity_poly.entity_id
_entity_poly.type
_entity_poly.pdbx_seq_one_letter_code
_entity_poly.pdbx_strand_id
1 'polypeptide(L)' 'MAVFSGDDPEAGDKMRQMFGPGQLDAHVRQAMNLCWMMLPDDQKTVDELERQFRRLVDRAIADLREDQEAFGLGK' A
#
# COMPACT_ATOMS: atom_id res chain seq x y z
N MET A 1 -12.73 -6.02 16.69
CA MET A 1 -11.71 -5.15 17.30
C MET A 1 -11.79 -3.81 16.59
N ALA A 2 -12.27 -2.76 17.25
CA ALA A 2 -12.11 -1.40 16.77
C ALA A 2 -10.73 -0.94 17.25
N VAL A 3 -9.72 -0.98 16.38
CA VAL A 3 -8.32 -0.74 16.79
C VAL A 3 -8.04 0.76 16.96
N PHE A 4 -8.88 1.65 16.44
CA PHE A 4 -8.71 3.09 16.55
C PHE A 4 -10.07 3.78 16.72
N SER A 5 -10.31 4.37 17.89
CA SER A 5 -11.37 5.35 18.08
C SER A 5 -10.85 6.68 17.54
N GLY A 6 -11.62 7.37 16.70
CA GLY A 6 -11.23 8.64 16.09
C GLY A 6 -10.92 9.77 17.08
N ASP A 7 -11.24 9.57 18.37
CA ASP A 7 -11.06 10.53 19.46
C ASP A 7 -9.77 10.33 20.28
N ASP A 8 -8.90 9.35 19.96
CA ASP A 8 -7.62 9.17 20.67
C ASP A 8 -6.55 10.15 20.12
N PRO A 9 -6.09 11.13 20.90
CA PRO A 9 -5.08 12.11 20.45
C PRO A 9 -3.73 11.47 20.09
N GLU A 10 -3.45 10.25 20.54
CA GLU A 10 -2.23 9.50 20.22
C GLU A 10 -2.40 8.49 19.08
N ALA A 11 -3.59 8.41 18.46
CA ALA A 11 -3.88 7.43 17.42
C ALA A 11 -2.89 7.47 16.26
N GLY A 12 -2.45 8.67 15.85
CA GLY A 12 -1.46 8.84 14.78
C GLY A 12 -0.08 8.29 15.14
N ASP A 13 0.38 8.49 16.38
CA ASP A 13 1.67 7.96 16.84
C ASP A 13 1.62 6.45 17.07
N LYS A 14 0.52 5.95 17.64
CA LYS A 14 0.27 4.50 17.76
C LYS A 14 0.23 3.83 16.40
N MET A 15 -0.38 4.46 15.39
CA MET A 15 -0.38 3.97 14.01
C MET A 15 1.03 3.93 13.40
N ARG A 16 1.83 4.98 13.59
CA ARG A 16 3.24 5.02 13.11
C ARG A 16 4.12 3.98 13.80
N GLN A 17 3.92 3.76 15.10
CA GLN A 17 4.65 2.74 15.87
C GLN A 17 4.24 1.32 15.48
N MET A 18 2.94 1.11 15.25
CA MET A 18 2.42 -0.17 14.79
C MET A 18 2.96 -0.48 13.39
N PHE A 19 2.72 0.41 12.43
CA PHE A 19 3.18 0.29 11.04
C PHE A 19 4.56 0.90 10.82
N GLY A 20 5.53 0.43 11.61
CA GLY A 20 6.92 0.81 11.42
C GLY A 20 7.48 0.38 10.05
N PRO A 21 8.63 0.93 9.60
CA PRO A 21 9.21 0.67 8.29
C PRO A 21 9.39 -0.82 7.95
N GLY A 22 9.75 -1.65 8.93
CA GLY A 22 9.90 -3.09 8.74
C GLY A 22 8.58 -3.83 8.48
N GLN A 23 7.49 -3.41 9.12
CA GLN A 23 6.17 -4.01 8.86
C GLN A 23 5.67 -3.59 7.47
N LEU A 24 5.92 -2.35 7.06
CA LEU A 24 5.59 -1.90 5.71
C LEU A 24 6.37 -2.68 4.64
N ASP A 25 7.68 -2.93 4.84
CA ASP A 25 8.47 -3.79 3.94
C ASP A 25 7.85 -5.19 3.78
N ALA A 26 7.41 -5.80 4.89
CA ALA A 26 6.77 -7.11 4.86
C ALA A 26 5.45 -7.10 4.05
N HIS A 27 4.63 -6.05 4.18
CA HIS A 27 3.40 -5.91 3.41
C HIS A 27 3.68 -5.71 1.91
N VAL A 28 4.70 -4.92 1.57
CA VAL A 28 5.13 -4.74 0.17
C VAL A 28 5.55 -6.08 -0.43
N ARG A 29 6.36 -6.86 0.28
CA ARG A 29 6.76 -8.21 -0.18
C ARG A 29 5.59 -9.16 -0.31
N GLN A 30 4.63 -9.12 0.62
CA GLN A 30 3.42 -9.92 0.53
C GLN A 30 2.61 -9.56 -0.72
N ALA A 31 2.45 -8.27 -1.02
CA ALA A 31 1.76 -7.81 -2.23
C ALA A 31 2.50 -8.25 -3.51
N MET A 32 3.83 -8.19 -3.52
CA MET A 32 4.63 -8.71 -4.64
C MET A 32 4.43 -10.23 -4.84
N ASN A 33 4.41 -11.01 -3.77
CA ASN A 33 4.17 -12.46 -3.85
C ASN A 33 2.76 -12.78 -4.40
N LEU A 34 1.75 -12.02 -3.97
CA LEU A 34 0.39 -12.16 -4.52
C LEU A 34 0.35 -11.79 -6.00
N CYS A 35 1.03 -10.72 -6.40
CA CYS A 35 1.15 -10.34 -7.81
C CYS A 35 1.82 -11.45 -8.63
N TRP A 36 2.88 -12.08 -8.11
CA TRP A 36 3.56 -13.21 -8.75
C TRP A 36 2.63 -14.42 -8.95
N MET A 37 1.81 -14.73 -7.94
CA MET A 37 0.85 -15.84 -8.03
C MET A 37 -0.24 -15.61 -9.09
N MET A 38 -0.57 -14.35 -9.37
CA MET A 38 -1.57 -13.95 -10.35
C MET A 38 -1.03 -13.91 -11.79
N LEU A 39 0.28 -13.98 -11.99
CA LEU A 39 0.87 -14.00 -13.33
C LEU A 39 0.57 -15.32 -14.04
N PRO A 40 0.26 -15.29 -15.35
CA PRO A 40 0.24 -16.49 -16.19
C PRO A 40 1.58 -17.24 -16.13
N ASP A 41 1.53 -18.57 -16.17
CA ASP A 41 2.74 -19.40 -16.01
C ASP A 41 3.81 -19.14 -17.10
N ASP A 42 3.38 -18.79 -18.31
CA ASP A 42 4.25 -18.41 -19.43
C ASP A 42 4.86 -17.00 -19.29
N GLN A 43 4.39 -16.21 -18.32
CA GLN A 43 4.81 -14.84 -18.07
C GLN A 43 5.36 -14.64 -16.65
N LYS A 44 5.60 -15.71 -15.88
CA LYS A 44 6.22 -15.65 -14.55
C LYS A 44 7.72 -15.30 -14.62
N THR A 45 7.99 -14.03 -14.89
CA THR A 45 9.34 -13.44 -14.88
C THR A 45 9.38 -12.26 -13.92
N VAL A 46 10.58 -11.94 -13.41
CA VAL A 46 10.75 -10.80 -12.51
C VAL A 46 10.40 -9.49 -13.22
N ASP A 47 10.74 -9.36 -14.50
CA ASP A 47 10.43 -8.17 -15.31
C ASP A 47 8.91 -7.97 -15.48
N GLU A 48 8.15 -9.05 -15.68
CA GLU A 48 6.69 -9.01 -15.73
C GLU A 48 6.10 -8.59 -14.38
N LEU A 49 6.56 -9.22 -13.29
CA LEU A 49 6.15 -8.87 -11.93
C LEU A 49 6.38 -7.39 -11.66
N GLU A 50 7.57 -6.90 -11.95
CA GLU A 50 7.93 -5.50 -11.75
C GLU A 50 7.00 -4.57 -12.54
N ARG A 51 6.76 -4.87 -13.82
CA ARG A 51 5.87 -4.07 -14.67
C ARG A 51 4.45 -4.00 -14.10
N GLN A 52 3.87 -5.14 -13.73
CA GLN A 52 2.51 -5.18 -13.17
C GLN A 52 2.43 -4.50 -11.81
N PHE A 53 3.41 -4.75 -10.94
CA PHE A 53 3.44 -4.17 -9.60
C PHE A 53 3.57 -2.64 -9.65
N ARG A 54 4.47 -2.10 -10.47
CA ARG A 54 4.60 -0.65 -10.68
C ARG A 54 3.30 -0.02 -11.15
N ARG A 55 2.61 -0.66 -12.12
CA ARG A 55 1.31 -0.17 -12.61
C ARG A 55 0.26 -0.08 -11.49
N LEU A 56 0.24 -1.03 -10.56
CA LEU A 56 -0.68 -1.01 -9.41
C LEU A 56 -0.34 0.14 -8.45
N VAL A 57 0.95 0.33 -8.15
CA VAL A 57 1.43 1.42 -7.29
C VAL A 57 1.14 2.78 -7.91
N ASP A 58 1.43 2.95 -9.21
CA ASP A 58 1.18 4.21 -9.93
C ASP A 58 -0.30 4.59 -9.90
N ARG A 59 -1.19 3.61 -10.09
CA ARG A 59 -2.64 3.82 -9.98
C ARG A 59 -3.04 4.23 -8.56
N ALA A 60 -2.58 3.51 -7.54
CA ALA A 60 -2.91 3.82 -6.16
C ALA A 60 -2.45 5.24 -5.76
N ILE A 61 -1.29 5.68 -6.25
CA ILE A 61 -0.79 7.04 -6.03
C ILE A 61 -1.64 8.07 -6.78
N ALA A 62 -2.06 7.77 -8.02
CA ALA A 62 -2.94 8.65 -8.78
C ALA A 62 -4.29 8.83 -8.05
N ASP A 63 -4.91 7.74 -7.62
CA ASP A 63 -6.17 7.77 -6.88
C ASP A 63 -6.03 8.61 -5.58
N LEU A 64 -4.92 8.46 -4.85
CA LEU A 64 -4.65 9.26 -3.64
C LEU A 64 -4.46 10.75 -3.93
N ARG A 65 -3.89 11.12 -5.08
CA ARG A 65 -3.76 12.53 -5.49
C ARG A 65 -5.12 13.11 -5.83
N GLU A 66 -5.96 12.36 -6.54
CA GLU A 66 -7.34 12.75 -6.84
C GLU A 66 -8.14 12.96 -5.54
N ASP A 67 -8.01 12.05 -4.57
CA ASP A 67 -8.65 12.19 -3.26
C ASP A 67 -8.13 13.41 -2.48
N GLN A 68 -6.82 13.65 -2.53
CA GLN A 68 -6.22 14.85 -1.92
C GLN A 68 -6.79 16.14 -2.52
N GLU A 69 -6.96 16.20 -3.84
CA GLU A 69 -7.56 17.35 -4.52
C GLU A 69 -9.06 17.50 -4.22
N ALA A 70 -9.81 16.39 -4.20
CA ALA A 70 -11.25 16.39 -3.99
C ALA A 70 -11.67 16.69 -2.55
N PHE A 71 -10.92 16.17 -1.57
CA PHE A 71 -11.28 16.23 -0.15
C PHE A 71 -10.36 17.14 0.68
N GLY A 72 -9.31 17.71 0.08
CA GLY A 72 -8.35 18.57 0.78
C GLY A 72 -7.50 17.81 1.81
N LEU A 73 -7.29 16.51 1.63
CA LEU A 73 -6.48 15.69 2.53
C LEU A 73 -5.02 16.12 2.46
N GLY A 74 -4.39 16.41 3.61
CA GLY A 74 -2.96 16.75 3.67
C GLY A 74 -2.62 18.22 3.41
N LYS A 75 -3.49 19.16 3.79
CA LYS A 75 -3.04 20.51 4.16
C LYS A 75 -2.36 20.51 5.52
#